data_AF-A0A495R0X8-F1
#
_entry.id   AF-A0A495R0X8-F1
#
_cell.length_a   1.000
_cell.length_b   1.000
_cell.length_c   1.000
_cell.angle_alpha   90.00
_cell.angle_beta   90.00
_cell.angle_gamma   90.00
#
_symmetry.space_group_name_H-M   'P 1'
#
loop_
_entity.id
_entity.type
_entity.pdbx_description
1 polymer ?
#
loop_
_entity_poly.entity_id
_entity_poly.type
_entity_poly.pdbx_seq_one_letter_code
_entity_poly.pdbx_strand_id
1 'polypeptide(L)'
;MSASDFEERVVTIPLRDARAEPNHKRADKAMILIREHLAKHFSVDEDAVRLDPSINEAAWARGRANTPSKIRVRAARFEEEGEAIVEAETAE
;
A
#
# COMPACT_ATOMS: atom_id res chain seq x y z
N MET A 1 -8.62 -25.36 -15.72
CA MET A 1 -9.50 -24.19 -15.49
C MET A 1 -8.60 -22.97 -15.56
N SER A 2 -8.79 -22.13 -16.57
CA SER A 2 -7.96 -20.96 -16.86
C SER A 2 -8.56 -19.74 -16.16
N ALA A 3 -7.77 -19.08 -15.34
CA ALA A 3 -7.78 -17.65 -15.12
C ALA A 3 -6.32 -17.31 -14.83
N SER A 4 -5.66 -16.57 -15.71
CA SER A 4 -4.47 -15.80 -15.37
C SER A 4 -4.72 -15.10 -14.03
N ASP A 5 -3.83 -15.25 -13.05
CA ASP A 5 -3.96 -14.79 -11.65
C ASP A 5 -4.04 -13.26 -11.52
N PHE A 6 -5.03 -12.65 -12.16
CA PHE A 6 -5.38 -11.24 -12.05
C PHE A 6 -6.36 -11.10 -10.90
N GLU A 7 -5.84 -10.69 -9.76
CA GLU A 7 -6.64 -10.45 -8.56
C GLU A 7 -6.63 -8.96 -8.22
N GLU A 8 -7.70 -8.27 -8.62
CA GLU A 8 -7.96 -6.89 -8.21
C GLU A 8 -8.88 -6.89 -6.99
N ARG A 9 -8.47 -6.19 -5.92
CA ARG A 9 -9.30 -5.99 -4.74
C ARG A 9 -9.05 -4.61 -4.12
N VAL A 10 -10.12 -4.00 -3.61
CA VAL A 10 -10.03 -2.78 -2.82
C VAL A 10 -9.80 -3.15 -1.36
N VAL A 11 -8.66 -2.76 -0.81
CA VAL A 11 -8.25 -3.04 0.56
C VAL A 11 -8.25 -1.75 1.37
N THR A 12 -8.74 -1.82 2.61
CA THR A 12 -8.62 -0.70 3.55
C THR A 12 -7.45 -0.97 4.50
N ILE A 13 -6.40 -0.16 4.39
CA ILE A 13 -5.17 -0.32 5.18
C ILE A 13 -5.27 0.55 6.44
N PRO A 14 -5.19 -0.03 7.65
CA PRO A 14 -5.13 0.74 8.88
C PRO A 14 -3.72 1.28 9.13
N LEU A 15 -3.57 2.61 9.23
CA LEU A 15 -2.28 3.29 9.50
C LEU A 15 -2.13 3.71 10.97
N ARG A 16 -2.91 3.09 11.87
CA ARG A 16 -2.87 3.40 13.30
C ARG A 16 -1.49 3.17 13.91
N ASP A 17 -0.75 2.18 13.40
CA ASP A 17 0.55 1.79 13.94
C ASP A 17 1.64 2.81 13.60
N ALA A 18 1.39 3.71 12.63
CA ALA A 18 2.26 4.86 12.39
C ALA A 18 2.34 5.81 13.60
N ARG A 19 1.38 5.76 14.54
CA ARG A 19 1.40 6.56 15.78
C ARG A 19 2.44 6.08 16.80
N ALA A 20 2.99 4.88 16.63
CA ALA A 20 4.08 4.39 17.47
C ALA A 20 5.38 5.17 17.21
N GLU A 21 5.54 5.73 16.02
CA GLU A 21 6.70 6.51 15.61
C GLU A 21 6.52 8.00 15.97
N PRO A 22 7.61 8.77 16.24
CA PRO A 22 7.53 10.20 16.48
C PRO A 22 6.77 10.95 15.41
N ASN A 23 6.05 12.00 15.81
CA ASN A 23 5.17 12.77 14.92
C ASN A 23 5.81 13.15 13.59
N HIS A 24 7.07 13.61 13.60
CA HIS A 24 7.75 14.04 12.39
C HIS A 24 8.15 12.93 11.42
N LYS A 25 7.87 11.64 11.70
CA LYS A 25 8.19 10.48 10.84
C LYS A 25 6.96 9.63 10.47
N ARG A 26 5.76 10.09 10.82
CA ARG A 26 4.54 9.27 10.70
C ARG A 26 4.18 8.96 9.25
N ALA A 27 4.34 9.91 8.33
CA ALA A 27 4.12 9.67 6.91
C ALA A 27 5.12 8.65 6.34
N ASP A 28 6.39 8.73 6.74
CA ASP A 28 7.41 7.76 6.32
C ASP A 28 7.04 6.35 6.81
N LYS A 29 6.65 6.21 8.08
CA LYS A 29 6.23 4.91 8.63
C LYS A 29 4.95 4.39 7.99
N ALA A 30 4.02 5.28 7.61
CA ALA A 30 2.81 4.86 6.93
C ALA A 30 3.06 4.27 5.54
N MET A 31 4.01 4.81 4.77
CA MET A 31 4.39 4.24 3.48
C MET A 31 4.95 2.82 3.64
N ILE A 32 5.76 2.59 4.68
CA ILE A 32 6.27 1.26 5.03
C ILE A 32 5.10 0.33 5.40
N LEU A 33 4.18 0.77 6.25
CA LEU A 33 3.02 -0.03 6.65
C LEU A 33 2.11 -0.40 5.47
N ILE A 34 1.95 0.51 4.50
CA ILE A 34 1.18 0.22 3.27
C ILE A 34 1.85 -0.89 2.47
N ARG A 35 3.18 -0.81 2.28
CA ARG A 35 3.97 -1.83 1.59
C ARG A 35 3.88 -3.19 2.29
N GLU A 36 4.16 -3.23 3.60
CA GLU A 36 4.10 -4.45 4.42
C GLU A 36 2.70 -5.09 4.37
N HIS A 37 1.64 -4.27 4.44
CA HIS A 37 0.26 -4.75 4.41
C HIS A 37 -0.11 -5.36 3.05
N LEU A 38 0.28 -4.72 1.94
CA LEU A 38 0.03 -5.25 0.59
C LEU A 38 0.84 -6.53 0.36
N ALA A 39 2.13 -6.53 0.70
CA ALA A 39 3.01 -7.70 0.61
C ALA A 39 2.40 -8.92 1.32
N LYS A 40 1.97 -8.74 2.59
CA LYS A 40 1.37 -9.81 3.39
C LYS A 40 0.04 -10.31 2.83
N HIS A 41 -0.85 -9.43 2.37
CA HIS A 41 -2.18 -9.80 1.90
C HIS A 41 -2.21 -10.41 0.49
N PHE A 42 -1.21 -10.09 -0.33
CA PHE A 42 -1.05 -10.64 -1.68
C PHE A 42 0.01 -11.74 -1.77
N SER A 43 0.68 -12.06 -0.65
CA SER A 43 1.75 -13.07 -0.56
C SER A 43 2.88 -12.80 -1.57
N VAL A 44 3.36 -11.56 -1.57
CA VAL A 44 4.46 -11.09 -2.42
C VAL A 44 5.56 -10.48 -1.55
N ASP A 45 6.78 -10.41 -2.06
CA ASP A 45 7.88 -9.74 -1.38
C ASP A 45 7.66 -8.21 -1.36
N GLU A 46 8.16 -7.54 -0.32
CA GLU A 46 7.99 -6.09 -0.15
C GLU A 46 8.59 -5.27 -1.30
N ASP A 47 9.66 -5.79 -1.92
CA ASP A 47 10.35 -5.18 -3.05
C ASP A 47 9.54 -5.26 -4.36
N ALA A 48 8.65 -6.25 -4.49
CA ALA A 48 7.77 -6.42 -5.65
C ALA A 48 6.52 -5.51 -5.61
N VAL A 49 6.28 -4.82 -4.49
CA VAL A 49 5.14 -3.90 -4.35
C VAL A 49 5.46 -2.55 -4.99
N ARG A 50 4.75 -2.19 -6.06
CA ARG A 50 4.86 -0.88 -6.72
C ARG A 50 3.72 0.02 -6.24
N LEU A 51 4.09 1.06 -5.49
CA LEU A 51 3.15 2.07 -5.00
C LEU A 51 3.07 3.21 -6.03
N ASP A 52 1.87 3.47 -6.53
CA ASP A 52 1.62 4.64 -7.36
C ASP A 52 1.85 5.94 -6.56
N PRO A 53 2.35 7.03 -7.18
CA PRO A 53 2.52 8.31 -6.50
C PRO A 53 1.25 8.85 -5.83
N SER A 54 0.05 8.52 -6.31
CA SER A 54 -1.23 8.91 -5.68
C SER A 54 -1.32 8.48 -4.20
N ILE A 55 -0.80 7.29 -3.87
CA ILE A 55 -0.78 6.79 -2.48
C ILE A 55 0.13 7.65 -1.62
N ASN A 56 1.29 8.03 -2.16
CA ASN A 56 2.22 8.90 -1.49
C ASN A 56 1.58 10.29 -1.27
N GLU A 57 0.98 10.89 -2.29
CA GLU A 57 0.29 12.16 -2.15
C GLU A 57 -0.82 12.11 -1.10
N ALA A 58 -1.62 11.04 -1.06
CA ALA A 58 -2.67 10.86 -0.06
C ALA A 58 -2.11 10.70 1.37
N ALA A 59 -1.01 9.96 1.55
CA ALA A 59 -0.36 9.81 2.85
C ALA A 59 0.24 11.13 3.35
N TRP A 60 0.72 11.98 2.44
CA TRP A 60 1.38 13.25 2.73
C TRP A 60 0.47 14.48 2.63
N ALA A 61 -0.81 14.33 2.25
CA ALA A 61 -1.75 15.42 2.00
C ALA A 61 -1.94 16.43 3.15
N ARG A 62 -1.77 15.97 4.40
CA ARG A 62 -1.89 16.81 5.62
C ARG A 62 -0.54 17.12 6.28
N GLY A 63 0.55 16.89 5.54
CA GLY A 63 1.93 17.01 6.00
C GLY A 63 2.44 15.76 6.72
N ARG A 64 3.75 15.75 6.99
CA ARG A 64 4.50 14.59 7.50
C ARG A 64 4.00 14.01 8.82
N ALA A 65 3.40 14.84 9.67
CA ALA A 65 2.94 14.46 11.00
C ALA A 65 1.48 14.00 11.09
N ASN A 66 0.64 14.41 10.13
CA ASN A 66 -0.80 14.22 10.19
C ASN A 66 -1.29 13.22 9.16
N THR A 67 -0.66 12.05 9.13
CA THR A 67 -1.05 10.97 8.23
C THR A 67 -2.48 10.49 8.50
N PRO A 68 -3.27 10.15 7.45
CA PRO A 68 -4.60 9.56 7.61
C PRO A 68 -4.55 8.28 8.46
N SER A 69 -5.64 7.99 9.20
CA SER A 69 -5.73 6.79 10.04
C SER A 69 -6.06 5.52 9.25
N LYS A 70 -6.68 5.68 8.08
CA LYS A 70 -7.04 4.62 7.14
C LYS A 70 -6.86 5.16 5.73
N ILE A 71 -6.41 4.30 4.82
CA ILE A 71 -6.35 4.58 3.39
C ILE A 71 -7.01 3.42 2.64
N ARG A 72 -7.83 3.75 1.64
CA ARG A 72 -8.42 2.77 0.73
C ARG A 72 -7.56 2.71 -0.51
N VAL A 73 -7.10 1.51 -0.83
CA VAL A 73 -6.17 1.25 -1.92
C VAL A 73 -6.78 0.18 -2.79
N ARG A 74 -6.87 0.45 -4.09
CA ARG A 74 -7.12 -0.57 -5.09
C ARG A 74 -5.78 -1.22 -5.39
N ALA A 75 -5.67 -2.51 -5.15
CA ALA A 75 -4.47 -3.27 -5.45
C ALA A 75 -4.79 -4.34 -6.49
N ALA A 76 -4.00 -4.37 -7.56
CA ALA A 76 -4.06 -5.37 -8.61
C ALA A 76 -2.78 -6.19 -8.57
N ARG A 77 -2.92 -7.51 -8.40
CA ARG A 77 -1.82 -8.47 -8.54
C ARG A 77 -1.74 -8.96 -9.98
N PHE A 78 -0.54 -8.96 -10.54
CA PHE A 78 -0.21 -9.63 -11.80
C PHE A 78 1.16 -10.32 -11.69
N GLU A 79 1.37 -11.33 -12.52
CA GLU A 79 2.66 -12.03 -12.62
C GLU A 79 3.39 -11.52 -13.86
N GLU A 80 4.51 -10.82 -13.66
CA GLU A 80 5.41 -10.36 -14.71
C GLU A 80 6.76 -11.04 -14.52
N GLU A 81 7.23 -11.79 -15.52
CA GLU A 81 8.51 -12.54 -15.48
C GLU A 81 8.70 -13.49 -14.27
N GLY A 82 7.62 -13.94 -13.63
CA GLY A 82 7.66 -14.82 -12.45
C GLY A 82 7.74 -14.09 -11.11
N GLU A 83 7.71 -12.75 -11.13
CA GLU A 83 7.57 -11.91 -9.95
C GLU A 83 6.11 -11.41 -9.84
N ALA A 84 5.52 -11.56 -8.66
CA ALA A 84 4.16 -11.11 -8.39
C ALA A 84 4.20 -9.62 -8.02
N ILE A 85 3.81 -8.77 -8.96
CA ILE A 85 3.84 -7.32 -8.80
C ILE A 85 2.45 -6.86 -8.35
N VAL A 86 2.43 -5.95 -7.37
CA VAL A 86 1.20 -5.32 -6.90
C VAL A 86 1.26 -3.84 -7.26
N GLU A 87 0.38 -3.42 -8.16
CA GLU A 87 0.11 -2.01 -8.42
C GLU A 87 -1.01 -1.52 -7.52
N ALA A 88 -0.77 -0.39 -6.87
CA ALA A 88 -1.64 0.13 -5.84
C ALA A 88 -1.99 1.59 -6.14
N GLU A 89 -3.27 1.88 -6.32
CA GLU A 89 -3.82 3.23 -6.55
C GLU A 89 -4.75 3.65 -5.40
N THR A 90 -4.88 4.95 -5.16
CA THR A 90 -5.88 5.46 -4.22
C THR A 90 -7.28 5.20 -4.72
N ALA A 91 -8.11 4.57 -3.90
CA ALA A 91 -9.54 4.41 -4.16
C ALA A 91 -10.34 5.42 -3.33
N GLU A 92 -11.31 6.10 -3.94
CA GLU A 92 -12.28 6.96 -3.23
C GLU A 92 -13.24 6.15 -2.33
#